data_AF-A0A8H8RH61-F1
#
_entry.id   AF-A0A8H8RH61-F1
#
_cell.length_a   1.000
_cell.length_b   1.000
_cell.length_c   1.000
_cell.angle_alpha   90.00
_cell.angle_beta   90.00
_cell.angle_gamma   90.00
#
_symmetry.space_group_name_H-M   'P 1'
#
loop_
_entity.id
_entity.type
_entity.pdbx_description
1 polymer ?
#
loop_
_entity_poly.entity_id
_entity_poly.type
_entity_poly.pdbx_seq_one_letter_code
_entity_poly.pdbx_strand_id
1 'polypeptide(L)'
;MSQPSEQKATSAPSRTAIKIGGTEYNLEVSKMPYLASFTHFQVNAQPQTAEFVHGSIPLFEVALKGIESGYRQCFRSIPTDLSQHHTLCETYEFLCVNVLGGQSITDIFADLKSGRTQFDYEVTRGDKSKARDASFRFLYLMLLGEFSDEVKDSAKVYNAVLYVVSHPGTFKWRTRTVIRAACEERFILSDKQRASLDKWRRGEAAKLAADRDEDEDEDVTTEEEWDNDVDEYYGSDFS
;
A
#
# COMPACT_ATOMS: atom_id res chain seq x y z
N MET A 1 47.05 22.84 -14.58
CA MET A 1 45.65 23.30 -14.58
C MET A 1 44.83 22.23 -13.88
N SER A 2 44.58 22.40 -12.58
CA SER A 2 43.79 21.45 -11.80
C SER A 2 42.33 21.91 -11.84
N GLN A 3 41.45 21.10 -12.43
CA GLN A 3 40.01 21.29 -12.29
C GLN A 3 39.60 20.89 -10.87
N PRO A 4 38.79 21.68 -10.16
CA PRO A 4 38.11 21.22 -8.97
C PRO A 4 36.91 20.36 -9.38
N SER A 5 36.87 19.14 -8.86
CA SER A 5 35.71 18.25 -8.91
C SER A 5 34.57 18.83 -8.05
N GLU A 6 33.44 19.13 -8.68
CA GLU A 6 32.19 19.42 -7.99
C GLU A 6 31.74 18.18 -7.20
N GLN A 7 31.91 18.23 -5.89
CA GLN A 7 31.23 17.32 -4.97
C GLN A 7 29.75 17.72 -4.93
N LYS A 8 28.91 16.90 -5.56
CA LYS A 8 27.45 17.00 -5.47
C LYS A 8 27.04 16.67 -4.03
N ALA A 9 26.89 17.70 -3.20
CA ALA A 9 26.36 17.56 -1.85
C ALA A 9 24.90 17.10 -1.94
N THR A 10 24.64 15.83 -1.63
CA THR A 10 23.30 15.33 -1.32
C THR A 10 22.86 15.96 0.00
N SER A 11 22.19 17.11 -0.07
CA SER A 11 21.55 17.73 1.09
C SER A 11 20.49 16.77 1.64
N ALA A 12 20.60 16.41 2.91
CA ALA A 12 19.56 15.65 3.60
C ALA A 12 18.20 16.37 3.46
N PRO A 13 17.09 15.62 3.34
CA PRO A 13 15.77 16.22 3.21
C PRO A 13 15.47 17.10 4.43
N SER A 14 15.12 18.36 4.18
CA SER A 14 14.75 19.31 5.23
C SER A 14 13.43 18.86 5.85
N ARG A 15 13.46 18.49 7.13
CA ARG A 15 12.25 18.15 7.90
C ARG A 15 11.73 19.40 8.63
N THR A 16 10.41 19.50 8.77
CA THR A 16 9.71 20.63 9.38
C THR A 16 8.96 20.15 10.62
N ALA A 17 9.15 20.84 11.74
CA ALA A 17 8.39 20.60 12.96
C ALA A 17 6.97 21.17 12.82
N ILE A 18 5.95 20.31 12.95
CA ILE A 18 4.53 20.69 12.85
C ILE A 18 3.76 19.96 13.94
N LYS A 19 2.84 20.66 14.60
CA LYS A 19 1.88 20.09 15.54
C LYS A 19 0.55 19.82 14.85
N ILE A 20 0.11 18.56 14.83
CA ILE A 20 -1.14 18.13 14.19
C ILE A 20 -2.01 17.48 15.25
N GLY A 21 -3.21 18.04 15.50
CA GLY A 21 -4.13 17.49 16.49
C GLY A 21 -3.59 17.44 17.93
N GLY A 22 -2.56 18.24 18.23
CA GLY A 22 -1.91 18.27 19.54
C GLY A 22 -0.62 17.45 19.65
N THR A 23 -0.31 16.61 18.66
CA THR A 23 0.93 15.81 18.61
C THR A 23 1.98 16.51 17.75
N GLU A 24 3.23 16.54 18.23
CA GLU A 24 4.36 17.12 17.49
C GLU A 24 4.98 16.09 16.55
N TYR A 25 5.21 16.50 15.31
CA TYR A 25 5.86 15.70 14.29
C TYR A 25 7.00 16.47 13.65
N ASN A 26 8.04 15.76 13.21
CA ASN A 26 9.11 16.32 12.38
C ASN A 26 9.01 15.69 10.99
N LEU A 27 8.45 16.40 10.02
CA LEU A 27 7.95 15.83 8.77
C LEU A 27 8.75 16.26 7.55
N GLU A 28 8.95 15.35 6.61
CA GLU A 28 9.39 15.72 5.25
C GLU A 28 8.17 16.21 4.44
N VAL A 29 7.85 17.49 4.57
CA VAL A 29 6.63 18.09 4.00
C VAL A 29 6.56 18.01 2.47
N SER A 30 7.69 17.83 1.77
CA SER A 30 7.71 17.63 0.32
C SER A 30 6.96 16.37 -0.13
N LYS A 31 6.81 15.37 0.75
CA LYS A 31 6.01 14.16 0.49
C LYS A 31 4.50 14.36 0.68
N MET A 32 4.09 15.49 1.26
CA MET A 32 2.69 15.83 1.57
C MET A 32 2.41 17.26 1.08
N PRO A 33 2.09 17.44 -0.22
CA PRO A 33 1.98 18.78 -0.83
C PRO A 33 1.02 19.74 -0.13
N TYR A 34 -0.05 19.22 0.49
CA TYR A 34 -0.92 20.02 1.35
C TYR A 34 -0.15 20.67 2.51
N LEU A 35 0.61 19.88 3.26
CA LEU A 35 1.38 20.38 4.40
C LEU A 35 2.52 21.31 3.97
N ALA A 36 3.14 21.07 2.82
CA ALA A 36 4.12 22.01 2.25
C ALA A 36 3.48 23.37 1.92
N SER A 37 2.27 23.35 1.34
CA SER A 37 1.53 24.57 1.01
C SER A 37 1.07 25.29 2.28
N PHE A 38 0.62 24.53 3.28
CA PHE A 38 0.22 25.02 4.59
C PHE A 38 1.37 25.74 5.32
N THR A 39 2.56 25.12 5.40
CA THR A 39 3.71 25.76 6.05
C THR A 39 4.16 27.00 5.30
N HIS A 40 4.22 26.94 3.96
CA HIS A 40 4.55 28.10 3.14
C HIS A 40 3.56 29.26 3.35
N PHE A 41 2.26 28.97 3.42
CA PHE A 41 1.24 29.97 3.73
C PHE A 41 1.42 30.58 5.12
N GLN A 42 1.65 29.76 6.15
CA GLN A 42 1.85 30.26 7.51
C GLN A 42 3.09 31.14 7.65
N VAL A 43 4.22 30.77 7.05
CA VAL A 43 5.43 31.61 7.03
C VAL A 43 5.16 32.99 6.45
N ASN A 44 4.39 33.05 5.35
CA ASN A 44 4.09 34.30 4.68
C ASN A 44 3.04 35.14 5.41
N ALA A 45 2.04 34.51 6.01
CA ALA A 45 0.96 35.19 6.72
C ALA A 45 1.38 35.67 8.12
N GLN A 46 2.25 34.92 8.80
CA GLN A 46 2.69 35.21 10.16
C GLN A 46 4.21 34.93 10.32
N PRO A 47 5.07 35.81 9.82
CA PRO A 47 6.52 35.58 9.79
C PRO A 47 7.18 35.42 11.18
N GLN A 48 6.49 35.82 12.25
CA GLN A 48 6.99 35.74 13.63
C GLN A 48 6.52 34.51 14.39
N THR A 49 5.61 33.70 13.82
CA THR A 49 5.13 32.50 14.47
C THR A 49 6.17 31.39 14.33
N ALA A 50 6.70 30.92 15.47
CA ALA A 50 7.76 29.91 15.51
C ALA A 50 7.24 28.46 15.36
N GLU A 51 5.92 28.25 15.50
CA GLU A 51 5.30 26.92 15.56
C GLU A 51 4.21 26.78 14.49
N PHE A 52 4.29 25.73 13.67
CA PHE A 52 3.24 25.36 12.73
C PHE A 52 2.21 24.47 13.43
N VAL A 53 0.97 24.96 13.57
CA VAL A 53 -0.11 24.23 14.26
C VAL A 53 -1.28 23.98 13.31
N HIS A 54 -1.62 22.72 13.10
CA HIS A 54 -2.73 22.24 12.28
C HIS A 54 -3.74 21.46 13.13
N GLY A 55 -5.02 21.48 12.72
CA GLY A 55 -6.06 20.64 13.33
C GLY A 55 -5.77 19.15 13.21
N SER A 56 -6.55 18.31 13.88
CA SER A 56 -6.43 16.86 13.76
C SER A 56 -6.72 16.39 12.33
N ILE A 57 -5.91 15.47 11.83
CA ILE A 57 -6.13 14.80 10.54
C ILE A 57 -6.44 13.32 10.84
N PRO A 58 -7.58 12.76 10.39
CA PRO A 58 -7.94 11.37 10.63
C PRO A 58 -6.86 10.40 10.12
N LEU A 59 -6.53 9.39 10.92
CA LEU A 59 -5.55 8.33 10.57
C LEU A 59 -4.18 8.85 10.09
N PHE A 60 -3.80 10.08 10.46
CA PHE A 60 -2.56 10.71 9.99
C PHE A 60 -1.31 9.88 10.28
N GLU A 61 -1.21 9.28 11.46
CA GLU A 61 -0.05 8.45 11.84
C GLU A 61 0.08 7.21 10.95
N VAL A 62 -1.05 6.60 10.57
CA VAL A 62 -1.07 5.46 9.64
C VAL A 62 -0.65 5.93 8.25
N ALA A 63 -1.17 7.07 7.80
CA ALA A 63 -0.82 7.64 6.50
C ALA A 63 0.69 7.93 6.42
N LEU A 64 1.24 8.57 7.46
CA LEU A 64 2.66 8.89 7.60
C LEU A 64 3.51 7.62 7.58
N LYS A 65 3.14 6.59 8.34
CA LYS A 65 3.85 5.30 8.34
C LYS A 65 3.89 4.65 6.96
N GLY A 66 2.80 4.74 6.20
CA GLY A 66 2.77 4.28 4.80
C GLY A 66 3.72 5.05 3.88
N ILE A 67 3.84 6.37 4.06
CA ILE A 67 4.75 7.24 3.30
C ILE A 67 6.22 6.95 3.64
N GLU A 68 6.53 6.73 4.92
CA GLU A 68 7.91 6.59 5.40
C GLU A 68 8.44 5.16 5.33
N SER A 69 7.59 4.15 5.50
CA SER A 69 7.99 2.74 5.64
C SER A 69 7.35 1.81 4.60
N GLY A 70 6.53 2.34 3.70
CA GLY A 70 5.84 1.62 2.63
C GLY A 70 4.38 1.28 2.96
N TYR A 71 3.54 1.31 1.92
CA TYR A 71 2.09 1.24 2.07
C TYR A 71 1.55 -0.10 2.59
N ARG A 72 2.35 -1.19 2.57
CA ARG A 72 2.00 -2.44 3.25
C ARG A 72 1.72 -2.24 4.75
N GLN A 73 2.32 -1.22 5.36
CA GLN A 73 2.10 -0.87 6.77
C GLN A 73 0.67 -0.42 7.05
N CYS A 74 -0.05 0.09 6.06
CA CYS A 74 -1.45 0.51 6.22
C CYS A 74 -2.32 -0.68 6.67
N PHE A 75 -2.27 -1.81 5.96
CA PHE A 75 -3.02 -3.02 6.33
C PHE A 75 -2.65 -3.61 7.70
N ARG A 76 -1.42 -3.36 8.17
CA ARG A 76 -0.96 -3.81 9.50
C ARG A 76 -1.47 -2.90 10.61
N SER A 77 -1.64 -1.62 10.31
CA SER A 77 -1.93 -0.58 11.31
C SER A 77 -3.41 -0.33 11.51
N ILE A 78 -4.29 -0.77 10.61
CA ILE A 78 -5.75 -0.65 10.77
C ILE A 78 -6.46 -2.02 10.64
N PRO A 79 -7.59 -2.22 11.34
CA PRO A 79 -8.41 -3.43 11.21
C PRO A 79 -8.97 -3.60 9.80
N THR A 80 -9.47 -4.78 9.46
CA THR A 80 -10.06 -5.09 8.14
C THR A 80 -11.40 -4.41 7.85
N ASP A 81 -11.78 -3.42 8.64
CA ASP A 81 -12.96 -2.62 8.38
C ASP A 81 -12.72 -1.71 7.16
N LEU A 82 -13.58 -1.81 6.16
CA LEU A 82 -13.43 -1.08 4.91
C LEU A 82 -13.63 0.43 5.11
N SER A 83 -14.44 0.84 6.10
CA SER A 83 -14.67 2.27 6.38
C SER A 83 -13.41 3.01 6.86
N GLN A 84 -12.55 2.32 7.63
CA GLN A 84 -11.24 2.84 8.03
C GLN A 84 -10.30 3.00 6.84
N HIS A 85 -10.38 2.09 5.86
CA HIS A 85 -9.57 2.16 4.65
C HIS A 85 -10.03 3.27 3.72
N HIS A 86 -11.34 3.53 3.62
CA HIS A 86 -11.87 4.73 2.96
C HIS A 86 -11.31 6.00 3.59
N THR A 87 -11.45 6.13 4.92
CA THR A 87 -10.93 7.29 5.68
C THR A 87 -9.43 7.48 5.42
N LEU A 88 -8.64 6.39 5.39
CA LEU A 88 -7.22 6.47 5.11
C LEU A 88 -6.91 6.94 3.69
N CYS A 89 -7.67 6.47 2.69
CA CYS A 89 -7.51 6.91 1.31
C CYS A 89 -7.89 8.40 1.15
N GLU A 90 -8.99 8.84 1.78
CA GLU A 90 -9.39 10.25 1.83
C GLU A 90 -8.33 11.11 2.53
N THR A 91 -7.67 10.60 3.58
CA THR A 91 -6.55 11.29 4.22
C THR A 91 -5.37 11.46 3.25
N TYR A 92 -5.04 10.45 2.45
CA TYR A 92 -4.00 10.60 1.43
C TYR A 92 -4.37 11.62 0.35
N GLU A 93 -5.63 11.63 -0.08
CA GLU A 93 -6.15 12.62 -1.03
C GLU A 93 -6.09 14.05 -0.44
N PHE A 94 -6.54 14.23 0.81
CA PHE A 94 -6.46 15.49 1.55
C PHE A 94 -5.01 16.00 1.67
N LEU A 95 -4.07 15.10 1.98
CA LEU A 95 -2.64 15.42 2.04
C LEU A 95 -2.01 15.66 0.65
N CYS A 96 -2.76 15.42 -0.42
CA CYS A 96 -2.33 15.46 -1.82
C CYS A 96 -1.17 14.49 -2.13
N VAL A 97 -1.15 13.34 -1.48
CA VAL A 97 -0.11 12.31 -1.67
C VAL A 97 -0.41 11.53 -2.94
N ASN A 98 0.56 11.45 -3.85
CA ASN A 98 0.43 10.62 -5.05
C ASN A 98 0.66 9.12 -4.70
N VAL A 99 -0.35 8.47 -4.12
CA VAL A 99 -0.29 7.05 -3.71
C VAL A 99 0.01 6.14 -4.89
N LEU A 100 -0.63 6.39 -6.04
CA LEU A 100 -0.47 5.60 -7.24
C LEU A 100 0.90 5.81 -7.92
N GLY A 101 1.62 6.90 -7.62
CA GLY A 101 2.90 7.21 -8.26
C GLY A 101 2.80 7.36 -9.78
N GLY A 102 1.60 7.65 -10.32
CA GLY A 102 1.33 7.66 -11.76
C GLY A 102 1.20 6.27 -12.41
N GLN A 103 1.18 5.18 -11.63
CA GLN A 103 1.03 3.82 -12.14
C GLN A 103 -0.39 3.57 -12.66
N SER A 104 -0.50 2.90 -13.81
CA SER A 104 -1.76 2.38 -14.32
C SER A 104 -2.17 1.09 -13.60
N ILE A 105 -3.42 0.64 -13.78
CA ILE A 105 -3.86 -0.67 -13.28
C ILE A 105 -2.97 -1.83 -13.77
N THR A 106 -2.46 -1.73 -15.00
CA THR A 106 -1.57 -2.76 -15.58
C THR A 106 -0.23 -2.80 -14.85
N ASP A 107 0.34 -1.63 -14.54
CA ASP A 107 1.60 -1.51 -13.80
C ASP A 107 1.44 -2.04 -12.37
N ILE A 108 0.34 -1.65 -11.70
CA ILE A 108 0.00 -2.15 -10.38
C ILE A 108 -0.16 -3.66 -10.39
N PHE A 109 -0.83 -4.24 -11.40
CA PHE A 109 -0.99 -5.68 -11.50
C PHE A 109 0.32 -6.41 -11.78
N ALA A 110 1.23 -5.82 -12.55
CA ALA A 110 2.58 -6.36 -12.72
C ALA A 110 3.35 -6.37 -11.39
N ASP A 111 3.24 -5.31 -10.59
CA ASP A 111 3.87 -5.23 -9.27
C ASP A 111 3.23 -6.18 -8.25
N LEU A 112 1.92 -6.42 -8.30
CA LEU A 112 1.28 -7.45 -7.48
C LEU A 112 1.89 -8.84 -7.74
N LYS A 113 2.33 -9.11 -8.96
CA LYS A 113 2.99 -10.37 -9.34
C LYS A 113 4.46 -10.44 -8.96
N SER A 114 5.08 -9.36 -8.51
CA SER A 114 6.52 -9.36 -8.16
C SER A 114 6.86 -10.26 -6.98
N GLY A 115 5.87 -10.60 -6.13
CA GLY A 115 6.06 -11.46 -4.97
C GLY A 115 6.25 -12.94 -5.32
N ARG A 116 6.01 -13.35 -6.57
CA ARG A 116 6.16 -14.73 -7.02
C ARG A 116 7.63 -15.05 -7.25
N THR A 117 8.13 -16.08 -6.58
CA THR A 117 9.44 -16.69 -6.89
C THR A 117 9.35 -17.38 -8.25
N GLN A 118 10.25 -17.02 -9.17
CA GLN A 118 10.35 -17.67 -10.47
C GLN A 118 11.42 -18.76 -10.41
N PHE A 119 11.01 -19.99 -10.72
CA PHE A 119 11.89 -21.14 -10.86
C PHE A 119 12.21 -21.30 -12.36
N ASP A 120 13.17 -20.53 -12.84
CA ASP A 120 13.83 -20.76 -14.14
C ASP A 120 15.18 -21.48 -13.90
N TYR A 121 16.11 -21.47 -14.87
CA TYR A 121 17.49 -21.97 -14.67
C TYR A 121 18.23 -21.30 -13.48
N GLU A 122 17.77 -20.14 -13.03
CA GLU A 122 18.17 -19.49 -11.78
C GLU A 122 16.93 -19.17 -10.91
N VAL A 123 16.99 -19.47 -9.61
CA VAL A 123 15.91 -19.16 -8.66
C VAL A 123 15.96 -17.66 -8.36
N THR A 124 15.02 -16.90 -8.90
CA THR A 124 14.85 -15.49 -8.55
C THR A 124 13.78 -15.37 -7.48
N ARG A 125 14.20 -15.09 -6.24
CA ARG A 125 13.28 -14.86 -5.10
C ARG A 125 12.40 -13.64 -5.39
N GLY A 126 11.09 -13.81 -5.25
CA GLY A 126 10.13 -12.72 -5.48
C GLY A 126 10.25 -11.60 -4.44
N ASP A 127 9.93 -10.37 -4.85
CA ASP A 127 9.87 -9.20 -3.97
C ASP A 127 8.46 -9.09 -3.35
N LYS A 128 8.28 -9.75 -2.19
CA LYS A 128 7.03 -9.72 -1.42
C LYS A 128 6.72 -8.30 -0.90
N SER A 129 7.73 -7.48 -0.59
CA SER A 129 7.52 -6.12 -0.06
C SER A 129 6.91 -5.20 -1.13
N LYS A 130 7.44 -5.24 -2.36
CA LYS A 130 6.89 -4.51 -3.49
C LYS A 130 5.46 -4.94 -3.82
N ALA A 131 5.19 -6.26 -3.85
CA ALA A 131 3.85 -6.77 -4.10
C ALA A 131 2.85 -6.32 -3.02
N ARG A 132 3.26 -6.33 -1.75
CA ARG A 132 2.42 -5.88 -0.62
C ARG A 132 2.19 -4.36 -0.62
N ASP A 133 3.15 -3.56 -1.07
CA ASP A 133 2.93 -2.12 -1.24
C ASP A 133 2.00 -1.86 -2.44
N ALA A 134 2.14 -2.63 -3.53
CA ALA A 134 1.28 -2.55 -4.70
C ALA A 134 -0.18 -2.93 -4.38
N SER A 135 -0.42 -3.84 -3.44
CA SER A 135 -1.79 -4.15 -3.02
C SER A 135 -2.49 -2.97 -2.35
N PHE A 136 -1.78 -2.11 -1.61
CA PHE A 136 -2.40 -0.90 -1.08
C PHE A 136 -2.68 0.11 -2.20
N ARG A 137 -1.78 0.28 -3.16
CA ARG A 137 -2.05 1.13 -4.35
C ARG A 137 -3.26 0.62 -5.12
N PHE A 138 -3.40 -0.70 -5.23
CA PHE A 138 -4.55 -1.34 -5.85
C PHE A 138 -5.84 -1.08 -5.06
N LEU A 139 -5.80 -1.15 -3.73
CA LEU A 139 -6.93 -0.74 -2.88
C LEU A 139 -7.32 0.71 -3.13
N TYR A 140 -6.35 1.62 -3.09
CA TYR A 140 -6.56 3.05 -3.32
C TYR A 140 -7.24 3.30 -4.67
N LEU A 141 -6.77 2.62 -5.73
CA LEU A 141 -7.37 2.70 -7.06
C LEU A 141 -8.83 2.21 -7.07
N MET A 142 -9.17 1.15 -6.33
CA MET A 142 -10.57 0.68 -6.27
C MET A 142 -11.49 1.64 -5.51
N LEU A 143 -11.01 2.27 -4.43
CA LEU A 143 -11.83 3.13 -3.58
C LEU A 143 -12.00 4.54 -4.15
N LEU A 144 -10.90 5.17 -4.61
CA LEU A 144 -10.89 6.58 -5.04
C LEU A 144 -10.42 6.77 -6.50
N GLY A 145 -9.97 5.71 -7.17
CA GLY A 145 -9.42 5.81 -8.51
C GLY A 145 -10.48 6.02 -9.60
N GLU A 146 -10.08 6.78 -10.62
CA GLU A 146 -10.81 6.87 -11.88
C GLU A 146 -10.37 5.75 -12.83
N PHE A 147 -11.34 5.13 -13.50
CA PHE A 147 -11.09 4.11 -14.51
C PHE A 147 -11.48 4.66 -15.88
N SER A 148 -10.60 4.50 -16.87
CA SER A 148 -10.84 5.01 -18.23
C SER A 148 -11.98 4.27 -18.94
N ASP A 149 -12.15 2.98 -18.66
CA ASP A 149 -13.23 2.15 -19.19
C ASP A 149 -13.69 1.19 -18.07
N GLU A 150 -14.73 1.57 -17.34
CA GLU A 150 -15.22 0.80 -16.18
C GLU A 150 -15.50 -0.67 -16.52
N VAL A 151 -15.99 -0.97 -17.72
CA VAL A 151 -16.29 -2.35 -18.13
C VAL A 151 -15.00 -3.13 -18.35
N LYS A 152 -14.08 -2.62 -19.18
CA LYS A 152 -12.82 -3.32 -19.46
C LYS A 152 -11.93 -3.41 -18.22
N ASP A 153 -11.89 -2.36 -17.43
CA ASP A 153 -11.06 -2.31 -16.23
C ASP A 153 -11.66 -3.15 -15.11
N SER A 154 -12.98 -3.33 -15.03
CA SER A 154 -13.59 -4.26 -14.05
C SER A 154 -13.09 -5.70 -14.20
N ALA A 155 -12.88 -6.18 -15.42
CA ALA A 155 -12.34 -7.52 -15.66
C ALA A 155 -10.87 -7.63 -15.19
N LYS A 156 -10.07 -6.59 -15.41
CA LYS A 156 -8.68 -6.52 -14.92
C LYS A 156 -8.64 -6.46 -13.40
N VAL A 157 -9.49 -5.62 -12.79
CA VAL A 157 -9.63 -5.53 -11.33
C VAL A 157 -9.99 -6.89 -10.76
N TYR A 158 -11.00 -7.56 -11.32
CA TYR A 158 -11.39 -8.89 -10.86
C TYR A 158 -10.23 -9.89 -10.92
N ASN A 159 -9.46 -9.93 -12.01
CA ASN A 159 -8.30 -10.81 -12.13
C ASN A 159 -7.20 -10.47 -11.12
N ALA A 160 -6.97 -9.19 -10.84
CA ALA A 160 -6.02 -8.75 -9.82
C ALA A 160 -6.48 -9.11 -8.40
N VAL A 161 -7.77 -8.94 -8.10
CA VAL A 161 -8.37 -9.37 -6.82
C VAL A 161 -8.25 -10.87 -6.65
N LEU A 162 -8.59 -11.64 -7.70
CA LEU A 162 -8.48 -13.10 -7.69
C LEU A 162 -7.04 -13.54 -7.40
N TYR A 163 -6.06 -12.88 -8.02
CA TYR A 163 -4.64 -13.12 -7.74
C TYR A 163 -4.30 -12.82 -6.27
N VAL A 164 -4.68 -11.66 -5.74
CA VAL A 164 -4.38 -11.31 -4.34
C VAL A 164 -4.97 -12.34 -3.37
N VAL A 165 -6.24 -12.74 -3.55
CA VAL A 165 -6.89 -13.66 -2.61
C VAL A 165 -6.35 -15.09 -2.69
N SER A 166 -5.82 -15.51 -3.85
CA SER A 166 -5.30 -16.86 -4.07
C SER A 166 -3.85 -17.07 -3.63
N HIS A 167 -3.12 -16.05 -3.19
CA HIS A 167 -1.69 -16.15 -2.83
C HIS A 167 -1.43 -15.83 -1.35
N PRO A 168 -1.79 -16.73 -0.40
CA PRO A 168 -1.56 -16.54 1.04
C PRO A 168 -0.10 -16.28 1.43
N GLY A 169 0.86 -16.91 0.74
CA GLY A 169 2.30 -16.77 1.05
C GLY A 169 2.83 -15.35 0.81
N THR A 170 2.18 -14.59 -0.09
CA THR A 170 2.51 -13.18 -0.34
C THR A 170 1.57 -12.24 0.41
N PHE A 171 0.26 -12.44 0.31
CA PHE A 171 -0.75 -11.54 0.87
C PHE A 171 -1.41 -12.16 2.10
N LYS A 172 -1.14 -11.55 3.26
CA LYS A 172 -1.73 -11.97 4.54
C LYS A 172 -3.24 -11.72 4.57
N TRP A 173 -3.94 -12.39 5.49
CA TRP A 173 -5.40 -12.44 5.54
C TRP A 173 -6.06 -11.05 5.55
N ARG A 174 -5.48 -10.07 6.29
CA ARG A 174 -6.02 -8.71 6.39
C ARG A 174 -6.09 -8.04 5.02
N THR A 175 -4.98 -8.07 4.28
CA THR A 175 -4.90 -7.53 2.92
C THR A 175 -5.92 -8.20 2.00
N ARG A 176 -5.99 -9.54 2.01
CA ARG A 176 -6.91 -10.28 1.13
C ARG A 176 -8.38 -9.95 1.42
N THR A 177 -8.74 -9.85 2.70
CA THR A 177 -10.09 -9.52 3.15
C THR A 177 -10.51 -8.13 2.69
N VAL A 178 -9.65 -7.13 2.91
CA VAL A 178 -9.95 -5.74 2.55
C VAL A 178 -10.03 -5.55 1.03
N ILE A 179 -9.07 -6.11 0.28
CA ILE A 179 -9.05 -6.04 -1.18
C ILE A 179 -10.31 -6.66 -1.78
N ARG A 180 -10.73 -7.81 -1.24
CA ARG A 180 -11.99 -8.44 -1.65
C ARG A 180 -13.19 -7.55 -1.34
N ALA A 181 -13.29 -7.01 -0.13
CA ALA A 181 -14.40 -6.15 0.28
C ALA A 181 -14.52 -4.90 -0.60
N ALA A 182 -13.39 -4.25 -0.91
CA ALA A 182 -13.34 -3.11 -1.82
C ALA A 182 -13.84 -3.45 -3.23
N CYS A 183 -13.48 -4.63 -3.74
CA CYS A 183 -13.96 -5.09 -5.04
C CYS A 183 -15.47 -5.33 -5.05
N GLU A 184 -16.00 -5.98 -4.00
CA GLU A 184 -17.43 -6.25 -3.84
C GLU A 184 -18.26 -4.98 -3.64
N GLU A 185 -17.69 -3.92 -3.05
CA GLU A 185 -18.33 -2.62 -2.89
C GLU A 185 -18.35 -1.83 -4.22
N ARG A 186 -17.23 -1.78 -4.93
CA ARG A 186 -17.08 -0.94 -6.14
C ARG A 186 -17.67 -1.57 -7.39
N PHE A 187 -17.63 -2.89 -7.54
CA PHE A 187 -17.96 -3.58 -8.79
C PHE A 187 -19.10 -4.59 -8.64
N ILE A 188 -19.97 -4.65 -9.66
CA ILE A 188 -21.01 -5.66 -9.75
C ILE A 188 -20.38 -6.97 -10.24
N LEU A 189 -20.14 -7.89 -9.31
CA LEU A 189 -19.64 -9.23 -9.61
C LEU A 189 -20.76 -10.18 -10.03
N SER A 190 -20.52 -10.98 -11.07
CA SER A 190 -21.39 -12.12 -11.40
C SER A 190 -21.34 -13.19 -10.32
N ASP A 191 -22.38 -14.03 -10.23
CA ASP A 191 -22.43 -15.15 -9.28
C ASP A 191 -21.24 -16.10 -9.42
N LYS A 192 -20.75 -16.30 -10.66
CA LYS A 192 -19.56 -17.13 -10.93
C LYS A 192 -18.29 -16.50 -10.36
N GLN A 193 -18.13 -15.18 -10.51
CA GLN A 193 -16.99 -14.44 -9.96
C GLN A 193 -17.02 -14.47 -8.43
N ARG A 194 -18.17 -14.18 -7.83
CA ARG A 194 -18.36 -14.22 -6.37
C ARG A 194 -18.08 -15.62 -5.82
N ALA A 195 -18.63 -16.67 -6.42
CA ALA A 195 -18.39 -18.05 -6.03
C ALA A 195 -16.90 -18.46 -6.14
N SER A 196 -16.17 -17.89 -7.11
CA SER A 196 -14.72 -18.10 -7.24
C SER A 196 -13.95 -17.46 -6.09
N LEU A 197 -14.29 -16.23 -5.71
CA LEU A 197 -13.68 -15.54 -4.57
C LEU A 197 -14.00 -16.25 -3.23
N ASP A 198 -15.20 -16.81 -3.09
CA ASP A 198 -15.63 -17.55 -1.89
C ASP A 198 -14.86 -18.84 -1.63
N LYS A 199 -14.20 -19.41 -2.64
CA LYS A 199 -13.33 -20.60 -2.45
C LYS A 199 -12.19 -20.28 -1.49
N TRP A 200 -11.65 -19.08 -1.55
CA TRP A 200 -10.48 -18.67 -0.78
C TRP A 200 -10.83 -18.30 0.67
N ARG A 201 -12.07 -17.90 0.94
CA ARG A 201 -12.58 -17.64 2.31
C ARG A 201 -12.54 -18.88 3.21
N ARG A 202 -12.75 -20.06 2.63
CA ARG A 202 -12.82 -21.33 3.39
C ARG A 202 -11.45 -21.79 3.91
N GLY A 203 -10.37 -21.44 3.22
CA GLY A 203 -9.00 -21.69 3.70
C GLY A 203 -8.56 -20.72 4.81
N GLU A 204 -9.12 -19.50 4.81
CA GLU A 204 -8.74 -18.45 5.78
C GLU A 204 -9.27 -18.73 7.20
N ALA A 205 -10.48 -19.24 7.34
CA ALA A 205 -11.05 -19.59 8.64
C ALA A 205 -10.25 -20.67 9.39
N ALA A 206 -9.61 -21.59 8.65
CA ALA A 206 -8.74 -22.62 9.23
C ALA A 206 -7.37 -22.07 9.65
N LYS A 207 -6.81 -21.09 8.91
CA LYS A 207 -5.54 -20.44 9.24
C LYS A 207 -5.66 -19.35 10.34
N LEU A 208 -6.83 -18.72 10.49
CA LEU A 208 -7.12 -17.80 11.60
C LEU A 208 -7.01 -18.44 13.00
N ALA A 209 -7.08 -19.77 13.08
CA ALA A 209 -6.82 -20.51 14.32
C ALA A 209 -5.32 -20.71 14.59
N ALA A 210 -4.45 -20.51 13.60
CA ALA A 210 -3.00 -20.70 13.67
C ALA A 210 -2.21 -19.37 13.66
N ASP A 211 -2.68 -18.34 12.95
CA ASP A 211 -1.93 -17.08 12.70
C ASP A 211 -2.05 -16.03 13.82
N ARG A 212 -2.53 -16.39 15.03
CA ARG A 212 -2.59 -15.41 16.15
C ARG A 212 -1.21 -15.05 16.73
N ASP A 213 -0.16 -15.78 16.36
CA ASP A 213 1.18 -15.67 16.96
C ASP A 213 2.25 -15.06 16.01
N GLU A 214 1.95 -14.74 14.74
CA GLU A 214 2.96 -14.24 13.76
C GLU A 214 2.92 -12.71 13.51
N ASP A 215 2.00 -11.97 14.15
CA ASP A 215 1.87 -10.52 13.93
C ASP A 215 2.99 -9.68 14.61
N GLU A 216 3.96 -10.32 15.28
CA GLU A 216 5.06 -9.67 16.02
C GLU A 216 6.46 -9.72 15.37
N ASP A 217 6.66 -10.38 14.23
CA ASP A 217 8.00 -10.42 13.63
C ASP A 217 8.34 -9.12 12.88
N GLU A 218 9.00 -8.26 13.65
CA GLU A 218 9.92 -7.21 13.25
C GLU A 218 10.87 -7.73 12.16
N ASP A 219 10.70 -7.26 10.93
CA ASP A 219 11.59 -7.53 9.79
C ASP A 219 12.95 -6.85 10.02
N VAL A 220 13.73 -7.39 10.96
CA VAL A 220 15.14 -7.10 11.24
C VAL A 220 15.83 -8.43 11.53
N THR A 221 16.28 -9.09 10.46
CA THR A 221 17.62 -9.67 10.24
C THR A 221 17.54 -10.91 9.35
N THR A 222 18.59 -11.06 8.55
CA THR A 222 18.90 -12.16 7.64
C THR A 222 18.89 -13.51 8.36
N GLU A 223 17.75 -14.19 8.45
CA GLU A 223 17.71 -15.63 8.67
C GLU A 223 16.72 -16.28 7.71
N GLU A 224 17.14 -17.40 7.13
CA GLU A 224 16.46 -18.13 6.08
C GLU A 224 15.15 -18.72 6.61
N GLU A 225 14.02 -18.07 6.31
CA GLU A 225 12.71 -18.73 6.40
C GLU A 225 12.70 -19.89 5.39
N TRP A 226 12.71 -21.12 5.91
CA TRP A 226 12.53 -22.32 5.09
C TRP A 226 11.11 -22.32 4.50
N ASP A 227 11.02 -21.91 3.24
CA ASP A 227 9.83 -21.93 2.40
C ASP A 227 9.28 -23.37 2.28
N ASN A 228 8.37 -23.75 3.18
CA ASN A 228 7.49 -24.92 3.04
C ASN A 228 6.08 -24.51 2.56
N ASP A 229 5.95 -23.35 1.91
CA ASP A 229 4.75 -23.00 1.14
C ASP A 229 4.97 -23.46 -0.31
N VAL A 230 4.62 -24.72 -0.57
CA VAL A 230 4.38 -25.19 -1.92
C VAL A 230 3.16 -24.42 -2.44
N ASP A 231 3.41 -23.34 -3.19
CA ASP A 231 2.44 -22.68 -4.07
C ASP A 231 2.06 -23.64 -5.22
N GLU A 232 1.44 -24.77 -4.86
CA GLU A 232 0.84 -25.66 -5.84
C GLU A 232 -0.49 -25.06 -6.30
N TYR A 233 -0.62 -24.96 -7.63
CA TYR A 233 -1.85 -24.73 -8.38
C TYR A 233 -2.13 -23.31 -8.90
N TYR A 234 -1.23 -22.78 -9.72
CA TYR A 234 -1.67 -22.04 -10.91
C TYR A 234 -0.81 -22.40 -12.13
N GLY A 235 -1.12 -23.58 -12.68
CA GLY A 235 -0.68 -24.03 -13.99
C GLY A 235 -1.75 -23.73 -15.05
N SER A 236 -1.28 -23.14 -16.15
CA SER A 236 -1.88 -23.04 -17.50
C SER A 236 -3.13 -22.17 -17.75
N ASP A 237 -2.98 -21.43 -18.85
CA ASP A 237 -3.98 -20.88 -19.78
C ASP A 237 -4.60 -19.53 -19.46
N PHE A 238 -3.86 -18.46 -19.80
CA PHE A 238 -4.35 -17.36 -20.65
C PHE A 238 -3.16 -16.73 -21.38
N SER A 239 -2.95 -17.14 -22.64
CA SER A 239 -2.16 -16.38 -23.63
C SER A 239 -2.96 -15.19 -24.15
#